data_AF-A0A317HAW8-F1
#
_entry.id   AF-A0A317HAW8-F1
#
_cell.length_a   1.000
_cell.length_b   1.000
_cell.length_c   1.000
_cell.angle_alpha   90.00
_cell.angle_beta   90.00
_cell.angle_gamma   90.00
#
_symmetry.space_group_name_H-M   'P 1'
#
loop_
_entity.id
_entity.type
_entity.pdbx_description
1 polymer ?
#
loop_
_entity_poly.entity_id
_entity_poly.type
_entity_poly.pdbx_seq_one_letter_code
_entity_poly.pdbx_strand_id
1 'polypeptide(L)'
;MSSLPAAPASTLDQTVHFVLCDYGWRGMAYAEADPDQGEQAVVHAIASGEHECPLHVIACNAAEGWCRDVSERIAQRLAAIDPDDLADGALEFMQRHGERALVSPLE
;
A
#
# COMPACT_ATOMS: atom_id res chain seq x y z
N MET A 1 -13.76 -24.20 34.96
CA MET A 1 -12.42 -23.79 34.49
C MET A 1 -12.65 -22.85 33.31
N SER A 2 -12.42 -21.55 33.47
CA SER A 2 -12.54 -20.60 32.36
C SER A 2 -11.28 -20.72 31.51
N SER A 3 -11.42 -21.07 30.22
CA SER A 3 -10.30 -21.02 29.28
C SER A 3 -9.83 -19.57 29.13
N LEU A 4 -8.53 -19.36 29.24
CA LEU A 4 -7.92 -18.10 28.83
C LEU A 4 -8.14 -17.92 27.33
N PRO A 5 -8.42 -16.68 26.86
CA PRO A 5 -8.41 -16.41 25.43
C PRO A 5 -7.03 -16.75 24.89
N ALA A 6 -6.98 -17.38 23.71
CA ALA A 6 -5.72 -17.59 23.01
C ALA A 6 -5.03 -16.23 22.85
N ALA A 7 -3.75 -16.14 23.22
CA ALA A 7 -2.96 -14.97 22.89
C ALA A 7 -3.06 -14.74 21.37
N PRO A 8 -3.23 -13.48 20.90
CA PRO A 8 -3.24 -13.23 19.48
C PRO A 8 -1.97 -13.83 18.86
N ALA A 9 -2.14 -14.59 17.78
CA ALA A 9 -1.01 -15.12 17.05
C ALA A 9 -0.05 -13.97 16.72
N SER A 10 1.25 -14.18 16.89
CA SER A 10 2.23 -13.13 16.65
C SER A 10 2.19 -12.71 15.19
N THR A 11 1.67 -11.51 14.90
CA THR A 11 1.50 -10.95 13.54
C THR A 11 2.83 -10.61 12.84
N LEU A 12 3.97 -10.90 13.46
CA LEU A 12 5.30 -10.59 12.93
C LEU A 12 5.71 -11.51 11.77
N ASP A 13 4.99 -12.60 11.54
CA ASP A 13 5.16 -13.46 10.37
C ASP A 13 4.48 -12.90 9.10
N GLN A 14 3.58 -11.94 9.26
CA GLN A 14 2.85 -11.31 8.16
C GLN A 14 3.64 -10.15 7.54
N THR A 15 3.42 -9.93 6.24
CA THR A 15 3.89 -8.72 5.57
C THR A 15 2.91 -7.58 5.84
N VAL A 16 3.36 -6.60 6.63
CA VAL A 16 2.62 -5.35 6.88
C VAL A 16 2.91 -4.34 5.78
N HIS A 17 1.92 -3.51 5.46
CA HIS A 17 2.05 -2.44 4.48
C HIS A 17 1.78 -1.10 5.14
N PHE A 18 2.66 -0.13 4.88
CA PHE A 18 2.53 1.23 5.35
C PHE A 18 2.39 2.16 4.15
N VAL A 19 1.31 2.93 4.12
CA VAL A 19 1.07 3.95 3.10
C VAL A 19 1.43 5.30 3.70
N LEU A 20 2.48 5.94 3.17
CA LEU A 20 2.77 7.34 3.49
C LEU A 20 1.75 8.21 2.78
N CYS A 21 0.99 8.98 3.54
CA CYS A 21 0.02 9.94 3.00
C CYS A 21 0.39 11.36 3.39
N ASP A 22 0.03 12.31 2.51
CA ASP A 22 0.03 13.74 2.81
C ASP A 22 -1.36 14.19 3.28
N TYR A 23 -1.48 14.62 4.54
CA TYR A 23 -2.72 15.13 5.11
C TYR A 23 -2.75 16.67 5.14
N GLY A 24 -1.95 17.32 4.29
CA GLY A 24 -1.84 18.76 4.14
C GLY A 24 -1.32 19.43 5.41
N TRP A 25 -2.14 20.30 6.02
CA TRP A 25 -1.74 21.03 7.23
C TRP A 25 -1.47 20.12 8.44
N ARG A 26 -1.99 18.89 8.43
CA ARG A 26 -1.72 17.87 9.47
C ARG A 26 -0.38 17.17 9.27
N GLY A 27 0.31 17.44 8.15
CA GLY A 27 1.59 16.85 7.79
C GLY A 27 1.47 15.48 7.14
N MET A 28 2.60 14.79 7.04
CA MET A 28 2.69 13.44 6.47
C MET A 28 2.75 12.39 7.57
N ALA A 29 2.06 11.27 7.36
CA ALA A 29 2.13 10.12 8.26
C ALA A 29 1.97 8.80 7.51
N TYR A 30 2.55 7.75 8.08
CA TYR A 30 2.29 6.39 7.64
C TYR A 30 0.98 5.89 8.24
N ALA A 31 0.07 5.43 7.40
CA ALA A 31 -1.08 4.62 7.78
C ALA A 31 -0.75 3.15 7.56
N GLU A 32 -0.95 2.34 8.60
CA GLU A 32 -0.87 0.88 8.48
C GLU A 32 -2.13 0.35 7.80
N ALA A 33 -1.95 -0.51 6.80
CA ALA A 33 -3.05 -1.27 6.22
C ALA A 33 -3.28 -2.57 6.99
N ASP A 34 -4.52 -3.08 6.97
CA ASP A 34 -4.91 -4.32 7.64
C ASP A 34 -3.93 -5.46 7.33
N PRO A 35 -3.17 -5.95 8.33
CA PRO A 35 -2.10 -6.93 8.12
C PRO A 35 -2.63 -8.28 7.64
N ASP A 36 -3.91 -8.61 7.92
CA ASP A 36 -4.52 -9.87 7.53
C ASP A 36 -4.97 -9.90 6.06
N GLN A 37 -5.04 -8.73 5.39
CA GLN A 37 -5.55 -8.63 4.03
C GLN A 37 -4.47 -8.36 2.97
N GLY A 38 -3.26 -8.05 3.42
CA GLY A 38 -2.08 -7.96 2.58
C GLY A 38 -2.19 -6.92 1.47
N GLU A 39 -1.50 -7.15 0.36
CA GLU A 39 -1.37 -6.13 -0.69
C GLU A 39 -2.68 -5.76 -1.40
N GLN A 40 -3.61 -6.71 -1.57
CA GLN A 40 -4.87 -6.42 -2.27
C GLN A 40 -5.74 -5.41 -1.51
N ALA A 41 -5.71 -5.45 -0.17
CA ALA A 41 -6.41 -4.45 0.63
C ALA A 41 -5.81 -3.05 0.47
N VAL A 42 -4.48 -2.94 0.37
CA VAL A 42 -3.81 -1.66 0.11
C VAL A 42 -4.24 -1.09 -1.24
N VAL A 43 -4.29 -1.92 -2.28
CA VAL A 43 -4.76 -1.50 -3.61
C VAL A 43 -6.20 -1.01 -3.53
N HIS A 44 -7.09 -1.74 -2.84
CA HIS A 44 -8.48 -1.33 -2.69
C HIS A 44 -8.63 -0.02 -1.91
N ALA A 45 -7.94 0.11 -0.77
CA ALA A 45 -7.96 1.30 0.08
C ALA A 45 -7.42 2.54 -0.64
N ILE A 46 -6.36 2.40 -1.44
CA ILE A 46 -5.87 3.50 -2.28
C ILE A 46 -6.90 3.81 -3.37
N ALA A 47 -7.38 2.80 -4.12
CA ALA A 47 -8.35 2.98 -5.20
C ALA A 47 -9.62 3.70 -4.73
N SER A 48 -10.15 3.35 -3.55
CA SER A 48 -11.35 3.95 -2.97
C SER A 48 -11.11 5.29 -2.28
N GLY A 49 -9.86 5.75 -2.17
CA GLY A 49 -9.50 7.00 -1.50
C GLY A 49 -9.53 6.95 0.03
N GLU A 50 -9.51 5.76 0.64
CA GLU A 50 -9.31 5.62 2.09
C GLU A 50 -7.95 6.20 2.53
N HIS A 51 -6.99 6.19 1.60
CA HIS A 51 -5.76 6.97 1.68
C HIS A 51 -5.89 8.19 0.76
N GLU A 52 -6.21 9.35 1.34
CA GLU A 52 -6.64 10.57 0.62
C GLU A 52 -5.58 11.09 -0.39
N CYS A 53 -4.30 11.10 0.00
CA CYS A 53 -3.17 11.51 -0.85
C CYS A 53 -1.97 10.58 -0.64
N PRO A 54 -1.97 9.37 -1.22
CA PRO A 54 -0.89 8.42 -1.04
C PRO A 54 0.36 8.88 -1.79
N LEU A 55 1.52 8.76 -1.14
CA LEU A 55 2.82 9.16 -1.67
C LEU A 55 3.71 7.96 -1.95
N HIS A 56 3.83 7.04 -0.98
CA HIS A 56 4.66 5.84 -1.08
C HIS A 56 4.02 4.68 -0.32
N VAL A 57 4.28 3.45 -0.76
CA VAL A 57 3.90 2.23 -0.05
C VAL A 57 5.14 1.43 0.28
N ILE A 58 5.32 1.15 1.56
CA ILE A 58 6.41 0.31 2.06
C ILE A 58 5.80 -1.00 2.58
N ALA A 59 6.35 -2.12 2.14
CA ALA A 59 6.05 -3.43 2.72
C ALA A 59 7.20 -3.86 3.63
N CYS A 60 6.91 -4.35 4.83
CA CYS A 60 7.90 -4.96 5.70
C CYS A 60 7.44 -6.35 6.16
N ASN A 61 8.37 -7.30 6.27
CA ASN A 61 8.14 -8.57 6.95
C ASN A 61 9.23 -8.75 8.01
N ALA A 62 8.83 -8.74 9.28
CA ALA A 62 9.77 -8.79 10.40
C ALA A 62 10.38 -10.17 10.59
N ALA A 63 9.60 -11.24 10.41
CA ALA A 63 10.10 -12.62 10.50
C ALA A 63 11.13 -12.94 9.41
N GLU A 64 10.95 -12.40 8.20
CA GLU A 64 11.86 -12.57 7.08
C GLU A 64 12.97 -11.50 7.01
N GLY A 65 12.91 -10.48 7.88
CA GLY A 65 13.97 -9.48 8.04
C GLY A 65 14.12 -8.50 6.88
N TRP A 66 13.04 -8.18 6.16
CA TRP A 66 13.10 -7.23 5.04
C TRP A 66 12.07 -6.11 5.16
N CYS A 67 12.41 -4.97 4.54
CA CYS A 67 11.48 -3.89 4.27
C CYS A 67 11.81 -3.25 2.91
N ARG A 68 10.80 -2.99 2.07
CA ARG A 68 10.96 -2.59 0.66
C ARG A 68 9.90 -1.59 0.24
N ASP A 69 10.29 -0.63 -0.60
CA ASP A 69 9.36 0.19 -1.36
C ASP A 69 8.65 -0.69 -2.41
N VAL A 70 7.32 -0.70 -2.38
CA VAL A 70 6.46 -1.46 -3.29
C VAL A 70 5.55 -0.54 -4.12
N SER A 71 5.81 0.77 -4.11
CA SER A 71 4.94 1.78 -4.74
C SER A 71 4.69 1.50 -6.23
N GLU A 72 5.73 1.13 -6.97
CA GLU A 72 5.62 0.76 -8.39
C GLU A 72 4.71 -0.46 -8.61
N ARG A 73 4.83 -1.48 -7.76
CA ARG A 73 3.99 -2.69 -7.85
C ARG A 73 2.53 -2.36 -7.55
N ILE A 74 2.25 -1.51 -6.56
CA ILE A 74 0.90 -1.04 -6.26
C ILE A 74 0.34 -0.23 -7.43
N ALA A 75 1.13 0.69 -8.01
CA ALA A 75 0.71 1.50 -9.15
C ALA A 75 0.37 0.63 -10.38
N GLN A 76 1.15 -0.40 -10.65
CA GLN A 76 0.85 -1.38 -11.72
C GLN A 76 -0.49 -2.09 -11.49
N ARG A 77 -0.86 -2.38 -10.24
CA ARG A 77 -2.16 -2.99 -9.92
C ARG A 77 -3.32 -2.00 -10.05
N LEU A 78 -3.11 -0.75 -9.64
CA LEU A 78 -4.10 0.32 -9.85
C LEU A 78 -4.36 0.57 -11.34
N ALA A 79 -3.34 0.47 -12.19
CA ALA A 79 -3.47 0.63 -13.64
C ALA A 79 -4.34 -0.44 -14.32
N ALA A 80 -4.70 -1.52 -13.63
CA ALA A 80 -5.64 -2.53 -14.11
C ALA A 80 -7.11 -2.22 -13.73
N ILE A 81 -7.35 -1.17 -12.95
CA ILE A 81 -8.69 -0.69 -12.56
C ILE A 81 -9.11 0.39 -13.57
N ASP A 82 -10.41 0.47 -13.86
CA ASP A 82 -10.95 1.55 -14.70
C ASP A 82 -10.62 2.91 -14.06
N PRO A 83 -10.00 3.87 -14.79
CA PRO A 83 -9.71 5.19 -14.25
C PRO A 83 -10.92 5.93 -13.66
N ASP A 84 -12.13 5.66 -14.17
CA ASP A 84 -13.36 6.27 -13.65
C ASP A 84 -13.77 5.70 -12.27
N ASP A 85 -13.21 4.54 -11.87
CA ASP A 85 -13.42 3.89 -10.58
C ASP A 85 -12.32 4.24 -9.55
N LEU A 86 -11.35 5.08 -9.91
CA LEU A 86 -10.25 5.49 -9.05
C LEU A 86 -10.49 6.86 -8.42
N ALA A 87 -10.22 6.98 -7.11
CA ALA A 87 -10.13 8.28 -6.46
C ALA A 87 -8.96 9.11 -7.04
N ASP A 88 -9.08 10.44 -6.99
CA ASP A 88 -8.06 11.36 -7.54
C ASP A 88 -6.65 11.08 -6.99
N GLY A 89 -6.53 10.85 -5.68
CA GLY A 89 -5.25 10.50 -5.04
C GLY A 89 -4.67 9.17 -5.55
N ALA A 90 -5.53 8.21 -5.93
CA ALA A 90 -5.11 6.95 -6.52
C ALA A 90 -4.57 7.14 -7.95
N LEU A 91 -5.23 7.98 -8.76
CA LEU A 91 -4.79 8.34 -10.10
C LEU A 91 -3.43 9.05 -10.06
N GLU A 92 -3.26 10.01 -9.17
CA GLU A 92 -1.99 10.72 -8.99
C GLU A 92 -0.86 9.77 -8.54
N PHE A 93 -1.15 8.89 -7.59
CA PHE A 93 -0.18 7.89 -7.13
C PHE A 93 0.21 6.93 -8.26
N MET A 94 -0.77 6.44 -9.02
CA MET A 94 -0.56 5.57 -10.16
C MET A 94 0.32 6.24 -11.22
N GLN A 95 0.02 7.50 -11.57
CA GLN A 95 0.80 8.25 -12.56
C GLN A 95 2.24 8.46 -12.08
N ARG A 96 2.43 8.87 -10.82
CA ARG A 96 3.75 9.13 -10.22
C ARG A 96 4.67 7.91 -10.23
N HIS A 97 4.12 6.71 -10.03
CA HIS A 97 4.89 5.47 -9.89
C HIS A 97 4.79 4.53 -11.11
N GLY A 98 3.93 4.85 -12.09
CA GLY A 98 3.74 4.07 -13.31
C GLY A 98 4.78 4.32 -14.41
N GLU A 99 5.54 5.42 -14.33
CA GLU A 99 6.43 5.87 -15.43
C GLU A 99 7.80 5.18 -15.53
N ARG A 100 7.97 3.98 -14.95
CA ARG A 100 9.19 3.19 -15.14
C ARG A 100 9.08 2.04 -16.14
N ALA A 101 7.95 1.93 -16.85
CA ALA A 101 7.75 0.91 -17.88
C ALA A 101 7.85 1.43 -19.35
N LEU A 102 8.00 2.74 -19.59
CA LEU A 102 7.99 3.31 -20.95
C LEU A 102 9.30 3.96 -21.43
N VAL A 103 10.44 3.68 -20.78
CA VAL A 103 11.76 4.01 -21.34
C VAL A 103 12.69 2.80 -21.36
N SER A 104 12.42 1.91 -22.31
CA SER A 104 13.49 1.33 -23.13
C SER A 104 13.01 1.35 -24.59
N PRO A 105 13.36 2.37 -25.39
CA PRO A 105 13.56 2.16 -26.80
C PRO A 105 14.74 1.19 -26.93
N LEU A 106 14.56 0.18 -27.78
CA LEU A 106 15.61 -0.71 -28.30
C LEU A 106 16.92 0.05 -28.50
N GLU A 107 18.01 -0.37 -27.83
CA GLU A 107 19.37 -0.64 -28.36
C GLU A 107 20.22 -1.32 -27.26
#